data_AF-A0A1C4M0Z5-F1
#
_entry.id   AF-A0A1C4M0Z5-F1
#
_cell.length_a   1.000
_cell.length_b   1.000
_cell.length_c   1.000
_cell.angle_alpha   90.00
_cell.angle_beta   90.00
_cell.angle_gamma   90.00
#
_symmetry.space_group_name_H-M   'P 1'
#
loop_
_entity.id
_entity.type
_entity.pdbx_description
1 polymer ?
#
loop_
_entity_poly.entity_id
_entity_poly.type
_entity_poly.pdbx_seq_one_letter_code
_entity_poly.pdbx_strand_id
1 'polypeptide(L)'
;MYDADPVRRTQALSQGFAVARDRDTALHGAGLILCATGAVSLRGEDFSALRNGAYVATVTSSEDELDLVGLPDVYQRTPHGDHITRYQTTGHYFYLLNGGNAVNFLHGASVGPFIHLVQAEKLAGVRTLTRQSLGSGMHEVDATDRAAIAGMWLSYFNR
;
A
#
# COMPACT_ATOMS: atom_id res chain seq x y z
N MET A 1 7.07 6.76 -10.40
CA MET A 1 6.77 5.40 -9.91
C MET A 1 7.99 4.51 -10.12
N TYR A 2 8.20 3.54 -9.24
CA TYR A 2 9.15 2.44 -9.44
C TYR A 2 8.47 1.12 -9.04
N ASP A 3 8.75 0.05 -9.78
CA ASP A 3 8.32 -1.32 -9.49
C ASP A 3 9.44 -2.27 -9.95
N ALA A 4 9.67 -3.36 -9.20
CA ALA A 4 10.66 -4.36 -9.58
C ALA A 4 10.22 -5.13 -10.85
N ASP A 5 8.92 -5.26 -11.07
CA ASP A 5 8.36 -5.92 -12.25
C ASP A 5 8.36 -4.96 -13.47
N PRO A 6 9.11 -5.28 -14.54
CA PRO A 6 9.12 -4.48 -15.76
C PRO A 6 7.75 -4.42 -16.46
N VAL A 7 6.87 -5.41 -16.27
CA VAL A 7 5.50 -5.40 -16.81
C VAL A 7 4.69 -4.30 -16.13
N ARG A 8 4.74 -4.22 -14.80
CA ARG A 8 4.09 -3.16 -14.01
C ARG A 8 4.62 -1.78 -14.37
N ARG A 9 5.94 -1.65 -14.55
CA ARG A 9 6.57 -0.41 -15.04
C ARG A 9 6.04 0.02 -16.42
N THR A 10 5.95 -0.92 -17.35
CA THR A 10 5.45 -0.64 -18.70
C THR A 10 3.96 -0.28 -18.69
N GLN A 11 3.15 -0.97 -17.87
CA GLN A 11 1.73 -0.67 -17.69
C GLN A 11 1.52 0.75 -17.15
N ALA A 12 2.32 1.19 -16.20
CA ALA A 12 2.16 2.55 -15.68
C ALA A 12 2.63 3.62 -16.67
N LEU A 13 3.67 3.35 -17.45
CA LEU A 13 4.06 4.22 -18.58
C LEU A 13 2.90 4.37 -19.57
N SER A 14 2.19 3.29 -19.90
CA SER A 14 1.03 3.35 -20.81
C SER A 14 -0.17 4.10 -20.21
N GLN A 15 -0.24 4.19 -18.87
CA GLN A 15 -1.22 4.99 -18.13
C GLN A 15 -0.78 6.45 -17.93
N GLY A 16 0.37 6.86 -18.46
CA GLY A 16 0.87 8.25 -18.39
C GLY A 16 1.66 8.59 -17.14
N PHE A 17 2.00 7.60 -16.29
CA PHE A 17 2.86 7.84 -15.13
C PHE A 17 4.33 7.93 -15.55
N ALA A 18 5.07 8.87 -14.94
CA ALA A 18 6.52 8.86 -15.03
C ALA A 18 7.09 7.66 -14.26
N VAL A 19 7.94 6.87 -14.91
CA VAL A 19 8.61 5.71 -14.31
C VAL A 19 10.11 5.97 -14.21
N ALA A 20 10.65 5.79 -13.01
CA ALA A 20 12.07 5.94 -12.75
C ALA A 20 12.87 4.81 -13.41
N ARG A 21 14.09 5.11 -13.85
CA ARG A 21 14.99 4.13 -14.48
C ARG A 21 15.38 3.03 -13.48
N ASP A 22 15.69 3.46 -12.26
CA ASP A 22 16.12 2.63 -11.14
C ASP A 22 15.54 3.15 -9.82
N ARG A 23 15.67 2.32 -8.77
CA ARG A 23 15.12 2.61 -7.44
C ARG A 23 15.80 3.82 -6.80
N ASP A 24 17.12 3.92 -6.93
CA ASP A 24 17.91 4.96 -6.27
C ASP A 24 17.52 6.34 -6.78
N THR A 25 17.37 6.49 -8.09
CA THR A 25 16.88 7.73 -8.72
C THR A 25 15.48 8.07 -8.23
N ALA A 26 14.61 7.07 -8.03
CA ALA A 26 13.27 7.29 -7.50
C ALA A 26 13.30 7.82 -6.07
N LEU A 27 14.15 7.26 -5.20
CA LEU A 27 14.26 7.62 -3.79
C LEU A 27 14.86 9.01 -3.57
N HIS A 28 15.98 9.32 -4.23
CA HIS A 28 16.69 10.59 -4.04
C HIS A 28 15.90 11.80 -4.54
N GLY A 29 15.03 11.62 -5.54
CA GLY A 29 14.20 12.70 -6.10
C GLY A 29 12.85 12.89 -5.42
N ALA A 30 12.36 11.89 -4.66
CA ALA A 30 11.00 11.88 -4.15
C ALA A 30 10.82 12.80 -2.94
N GLY A 31 9.86 13.73 -3.02
CA GLY A 31 9.35 14.46 -1.85
C GLY A 31 8.31 13.65 -1.05
N LEU A 32 7.66 12.68 -1.69
CA LEU A 32 6.69 11.77 -1.10
C LEU A 32 6.97 10.36 -1.62
N ILE A 33 7.12 9.42 -0.69
CA ILE A 33 7.30 8.00 -0.94
C ILE A 33 6.08 7.29 -0.37
N LEU A 34 5.34 6.60 -1.23
CA LEU A 34 4.18 5.81 -0.88
C LEU A 34 4.46 4.34 -1.20
N CYS A 35 4.63 3.52 -0.18
CA CYS A 35 4.86 2.09 -0.32
C CYS A 35 3.52 1.35 -0.46
N ALA A 36 3.42 0.51 -1.48
CA ALA A 36 2.17 -0.12 -1.90
C ALA A 36 2.40 -1.55 -2.46
N THR A 37 3.48 -2.21 -2.06
CA THR A 37 3.93 -3.49 -2.63
C THR A 37 3.42 -4.70 -1.85
N GLY A 38 3.11 -4.53 -0.56
CA GLY A 38 2.74 -5.63 0.33
C GLY A 38 3.92 -6.54 0.70
N ALA A 39 5.14 -6.09 0.41
CA ALA A 39 6.42 -6.69 0.77
C ALA A 39 7.37 -5.59 1.28
N VAL A 40 8.56 -5.96 1.75
CA VAL A 40 9.57 -4.98 2.21
C VAL A 40 9.95 -4.04 1.05
N SER A 41 9.59 -2.77 1.19
CA SER A 41 9.80 -1.72 0.18
C SER A 41 11.05 -0.90 0.46
N LEU A 42 11.30 -0.56 1.74
CA LEU A 42 12.47 0.19 2.18
C LEU A 42 13.20 -0.56 3.28
N ARG A 43 14.51 -0.72 3.10
CA ARG A 43 15.43 -1.24 4.11
C ARG A 43 16.03 -0.12 4.94
N GLY A 44 16.62 -0.46 6.08
CA GLY A 44 17.29 0.50 6.96
C GLY A 44 18.26 1.45 6.24
N GLU A 45 19.06 0.92 5.31
CA GLU A 45 20.02 1.70 4.51
C GLU A 45 19.34 2.70 3.55
N ASP A 46 18.14 2.40 3.06
CA ASP A 46 17.43 3.20 2.05
C ASP A 46 16.98 4.56 2.60
N PHE A 47 16.73 4.65 3.92
CA PHE A 47 16.27 5.90 4.54
C PHE A 47 17.30 7.02 4.45
N SER A 48 18.59 6.68 4.39
CA SER A 48 19.67 7.66 4.24
C SER A 48 19.73 8.28 2.82
N ALA A 49 19.22 7.57 1.82
CA ALA A 49 19.15 8.00 0.42
C ALA A 49 17.94 8.91 0.14
N LEU A 50 17.00 9.01 1.08
CA LEU A 50 15.83 9.86 0.91
C LEU A 50 16.24 11.33 0.79
N ARG A 51 15.50 12.06 -0.04
CA ARG A 51 15.58 13.52 -0.08
C ARG A 51 15.33 14.12 1.31
N ASN A 52 16.09 15.16 1.68
CA ASN A 52 15.81 15.93 2.89
C ASN A 52 14.38 16.50 2.90
N GLY A 53 13.66 16.20 3.98
CA GLY A 53 12.26 16.58 4.17
C GLY A 53 11.26 15.72 3.41
N ALA A 54 11.67 14.57 2.88
CA ALA A 54 10.74 13.62 2.26
C ALA A 54 9.74 13.06 3.28
N TYR A 55 8.53 12.77 2.81
CA TYR A 55 7.49 12.06 3.56
C TYR A 55 7.44 10.61 3.13
N VAL A 56 7.39 9.69 4.09
CA VAL A 56 7.29 8.24 3.89
C VAL A 56 5.98 7.75 4.48
N ALA A 57 5.19 7.06 3.66
CA ALA A 57 3.96 6.39 4.06
C ALA A 57 3.87 5.00 3.44
N THR A 58 3.09 4.13 4.07
CA THR A 58 2.59 2.88 3.47
C THR A 58 1.07 2.94 3.36
N VAL A 59 0.53 2.21 2.39
CA VAL A 59 -0.91 1.97 2.23
C VAL A 59 -1.27 0.48 2.29
N THR A 60 -0.29 -0.39 2.54
CA THR A 60 -0.56 -1.83 2.68
C THR A 60 -0.71 -2.23 4.13
N SER A 61 -1.51 -3.26 4.37
CA SER A 61 -1.75 -3.77 5.73
C SER A 61 -0.57 -4.57 6.29
N SER A 62 0.53 -4.72 5.53
CA SER A 62 1.71 -5.43 6.01
C SER A 62 2.49 -4.53 6.96
N GLU A 63 2.67 -4.97 8.20
CA GLU A 63 3.45 -4.26 9.22
C GLU A 63 4.96 -4.21 8.86
N ASP A 64 5.40 -5.04 7.92
CA ASP A 64 6.81 -5.25 7.57
C ASP A 64 7.23 -4.58 6.25
N GLU A 65 6.40 -3.70 5.68
CA GLU A 65 6.75 -3.02 4.42
C GLU A 65 7.94 -2.04 4.58
N LEU A 66 8.20 -1.58 5.81
CA LEU A 66 9.31 -0.70 6.15
C LEU A 66 10.19 -1.35 7.22
N ASP A 67 11.46 -1.59 6.92
CA ASP A 67 12.43 -2.05 7.92
C ASP A 67 12.90 -0.87 8.79
N LEU A 68 12.04 -0.46 9.72
CA LEU A 68 12.34 0.60 10.68
C LEU A 68 13.24 0.16 11.82
N VAL A 69 13.45 -1.16 11.98
CA VAL A 69 14.37 -1.73 12.98
C VAL A 69 15.81 -1.62 12.47
N GLY A 70 16.03 -1.79 11.16
CA GLY A 70 17.32 -1.60 10.52
C GLY A 70 17.77 -0.14 10.35
N LEU A 71 16.93 0.84 10.73
CA LEU A 71 17.28 2.26 10.66
C LEU A 71 18.52 2.55 11.53
N PRO A 72 19.52 3.31 11.03
CA PRO A 72 20.70 3.64 11.82
C PRO A 72 20.33 4.39 13.11
N ASP A 73 20.94 3.97 14.23
CA ASP A 73 20.71 4.53 15.58
C ASP A 73 20.99 6.04 15.69
N VAL A 74 21.68 6.62 14.71
CA VAL A 74 21.97 8.04 14.62
C VAL A 74 20.74 8.92 14.34
N TYR A 75 19.61 8.33 13.93
CA TYR A 75 18.36 9.06 13.72
C TYR A 75 17.58 9.24 15.02
N GLN A 76 17.45 10.50 15.43
CA GLN A 76 16.56 10.90 16.52
C GLN A 76 15.12 11.03 16.02
N ARG A 77 14.17 10.55 16.82
CA ARG A 77 12.73 10.55 16.51
C ARG A 77 12.04 11.63 17.33
N THR A 78 11.36 12.56 16.65
CA THR A 78 10.62 13.64 17.31
C THR A 78 9.19 13.72 16.75
N PRO A 79 8.15 13.80 17.59
CA PRO A 79 6.79 14.03 17.12
C PRO A 79 6.69 15.36 16.34
N HIS A 80 5.94 15.37 15.23
CA HIS A 80 5.76 16.54 14.37
C HIS A 80 4.29 16.70 13.95
N GLY A 81 3.38 16.59 14.93
CA GLY A 81 1.94 16.60 14.72
C GLY A 81 1.32 15.21 14.81
N ASP A 82 0.01 15.14 14.59
CA ASP A 82 -0.74 13.89 14.71
C ASP A 82 -0.33 12.91 13.63
N HIS A 83 0.10 11.71 14.05
CA HIS A 83 0.56 10.65 13.16
C HIS A 83 1.77 11.01 12.29
N ILE A 84 2.56 12.02 12.65
CA ILE A 84 3.80 12.38 11.94
C ILE A 84 4.98 12.33 12.91
N THR A 85 6.00 11.53 12.56
CA THR A 85 7.26 11.46 13.30
C THR A 85 8.38 11.95 12.39
N ARG A 86 9.12 12.96 12.83
CA ARG A 86 10.35 13.38 12.16
C ARG A 86 11.51 12.52 12.62
N TYR A 87 12.23 11.95 11.66
CA TYR A 87 13.52 11.27 11.86
C TYR A 87 14.62 12.22 11.41
N GLN A 88 15.58 12.51 12.28
CA GLN A 88 16.65 13.46 11.99
C GLN A 88 18.00 12.99 12.51
N THR A 89 19.03 13.22 11.70
CA THR A 89 20.44 13.11 12.09
C THR A 89 21.22 14.33 11.57
N THR A 90 22.54 14.35 11.72
CA THR A 90 23.38 15.45 11.23
C THR A 90 23.27 15.57 9.72
N GLY A 91 22.71 16.68 9.24
CA GLY A 91 22.60 17.01 7.81
C GLY A 91 21.49 16.29 7.05
N HIS A 92 20.75 15.37 7.69
CA HIS A 92 19.68 14.61 7.04
C HIS A 92 18.41 14.49 7.89
N TYR A 93 17.24 14.57 7.26
CA TYR A 93 15.96 14.29 7.92
C TYR A 93 14.86 13.89 6.95
N PHE A 94 13.88 13.15 7.46
CA PHE A 94 12.63 12.78 6.76
C PHE A 94 11.46 12.68 7.74
N TYR A 95 10.25 12.52 7.23
CA TYR A 95 9.03 12.35 8.00
C TYR A 95 8.42 10.98 7.74
N LEU A 96 8.10 10.26 8.81
CA LEU A 96 7.38 8.99 8.77
C LEU A 96 5.93 9.24 9.19
N LEU A 97 5.00 8.81 8.35
CA LEU A 97 3.57 8.87 8.61
C LEU A 97 3.09 7.61 9.32
N ASN A 98 2.16 7.80 10.26
CA ASN A 98 1.47 6.77 11.04
C ASN A 98 2.40 5.71 11.68
N GLY A 99 3.61 6.10 12.06
CA GLY A 99 4.60 5.18 12.62
C GLY A 99 5.00 4.04 11.69
N GLY A 100 4.78 4.18 10.37
CA GLY A 100 5.01 3.12 9.39
C GLY A 100 3.83 2.17 9.19
N ASN A 101 2.68 2.41 9.83
CA ASN A 101 1.44 1.69 9.53
C ASN A 101 0.68 2.31 8.36
N ALA A 102 -0.24 1.55 7.76
CA ALA A 102 -1.06 2.01 6.65
C ALA A 102 -1.82 3.31 6.96
N VAL A 103 -1.51 4.38 6.22
CA VAL A 103 -2.07 5.72 6.45
C VAL A 103 -3.55 5.82 6.07
N ASN A 104 -4.02 4.96 5.17
CA ASN A 104 -5.41 4.90 4.72
C ASN A 104 -6.38 4.49 5.84
N PHE A 105 -5.93 3.89 6.94
CA PHE A 105 -6.79 3.55 8.08
C PHE A 105 -7.02 4.70 9.06
N LEU A 106 -6.20 5.75 9.03
CA LEU A 106 -6.34 6.90 9.95
C LEU A 106 -7.71 7.58 9.86
N HIS A 107 -8.32 7.55 8.67
CA HIS A 107 -9.64 8.12 8.41
C HIS A 107 -10.68 7.03 8.09
N GLY A 108 -10.52 5.83 8.67
CA GLY A 108 -11.51 4.75 8.57
C GLY A 108 -11.47 3.93 7.28
N ALA A 109 -10.37 3.95 6.52
CA ALA A 109 -10.22 3.20 5.26
C ALA A 109 -11.39 3.41 4.31
N SER A 110 -11.74 4.68 4.07
CA SER A 110 -12.88 5.06 3.24
C SER A 110 -12.63 4.69 1.77
N VAL A 111 -13.05 3.49 1.39
CA VAL A 111 -13.19 3.04 -0.01
C VAL A 111 -14.62 3.30 -0.52
N GLY A 112 -15.42 4.05 0.23
CA GLY A 112 -16.81 4.36 -0.11
C GLY A 112 -17.67 3.10 -0.33
N PRO A 113 -18.69 3.17 -1.20
CA PRO A 113 -19.60 2.06 -1.42
C PRO A 113 -18.93 0.83 -2.06
N PHE A 114 -17.72 0.96 -2.61
CA PHE A 114 -16.99 -0.16 -3.20
C PHE A 114 -16.59 -1.23 -2.17
N ILE A 115 -16.56 -0.91 -0.86
CA ILE A 115 -16.34 -1.92 0.19
C ILE A 115 -17.38 -3.06 0.13
N HIS A 116 -18.60 -2.75 -0.31
CA HIS A 116 -19.67 -3.73 -0.37
C HIS A 116 -19.41 -4.82 -1.41
N LEU A 117 -18.64 -4.55 -2.46
CA LEU A 117 -18.20 -5.58 -3.42
C LEU A 117 -17.34 -6.63 -2.70
N VAL A 118 -16.35 -6.19 -1.93
CA VAL A 118 -15.47 -7.06 -1.14
C VAL A 118 -16.27 -7.83 -0.08
N GLN A 119 -17.19 -7.18 0.62
CA GLN A 119 -18.04 -7.83 1.62
C GLN A 119 -18.98 -8.87 0.99
N ALA A 120 -19.55 -8.58 -0.18
CA ALA A 120 -20.41 -9.51 -0.89
C ALA A 120 -19.64 -10.73 -1.41
N GLU A 121 -18.41 -10.56 -1.92
CA GLU A 121 -17.56 -11.70 -2.31
C GLU A 121 -17.18 -12.57 -1.10
N LYS A 122 -16.93 -11.98 0.08
CA LYS A 122 -16.74 -12.76 1.33
C LYS A 122 -17.97 -13.61 1.66
N LEU A 123 -19.18 -13.05 1.52
CA LEU A 123 -20.43 -13.79 1.75
C LEU A 123 -20.63 -14.91 0.73
N ALA A 124 -20.30 -14.68 -0.54
CA ALA A 124 -20.31 -15.71 -1.58
C ALA A 124 -19.32 -16.84 -1.24
N GLY A 125 -18.09 -16.51 -0.82
CA GLY A 125 -17.11 -17.49 -0.36
C GLY A 125 -17.61 -18.35 0.82
N VAL A 126 -18.24 -17.73 1.83
CA VAL A 126 -18.85 -18.45 2.96
C VAL A 126 -19.97 -19.38 2.47
N ARG A 127 -20.80 -18.93 1.52
CA ARG A 127 -21.84 -19.79 0.91
C ARG A 127 -21.23 -20.99 0.20
N THR A 128 -20.15 -20.81 -0.56
CA THR A 128 -19.46 -21.91 -1.26
C THR A 128 -18.88 -22.91 -0.25
N LEU A 129 -18.16 -22.42 0.77
CA LEU A 129 -17.57 -23.25 1.83
C LEU A 129 -18.61 -24.07 2.60
N THR A 130 -19.83 -23.54 2.76
CA THR A 130 -20.91 -24.21 3.51
C THR A 130 -21.73 -25.17 2.66
N ARG A 131 -21.72 -25.04 1.33
CA ARG A 131 -22.61 -25.81 0.44
C ARG A 131 -21.90 -26.78 -0.50
N GLN A 132 -20.61 -26.59 -0.72
CA GLN A 132 -19.83 -27.40 -1.64
C GLN A 132 -18.70 -28.11 -0.89
N SER A 133 -18.42 -29.35 -1.27
CA SER A 133 -17.21 -30.05 -0.81
C SER A 133 -16.05 -29.59 -1.68
N LEU A 134 -15.29 -28.62 -1.19
CA LEU A 134 -14.07 -28.15 -1.85
C LEU A 134 -12.90 -29.02 -1.44
N GLY A 135 -12.05 -29.39 -2.40
CA GLY A 135 -10.77 -30.03 -2.10
C GLY A 135 -9.85 -29.10 -1.32
N SER A 136 -8.80 -29.63 -0.70
CA SER A 136 -7.75 -28.79 -0.11
C SER A 136 -7.11 -27.91 -1.19
N GLY A 137 -7.03 -26.61 -0.96
CA GLY A 137 -6.42 -25.66 -1.89
C GLY A 137 -7.00 -24.26 -1.81
N MET A 138 -6.49 -23.38 -2.66
CA MET A 138 -7.03 -22.05 -2.88
C MET A 138 -8.17 -22.13 -3.89
N HIS A 139 -9.32 -21.58 -3.53
CA HIS A 139 -10.50 -21.51 -4.39
C HIS A 139 -10.92 -20.05 -4.53
N GLU A 140 -11.40 -19.69 -5.72
CA GLU A 140 -11.92 -18.36 -6.01
C GLU A 140 -13.45 -18.36 -6.02
N VAL A 141 -14.05 -17.19 -5.77
CA VAL A 141 -15.49 -16.99 -6.01
C VAL A 141 -15.74 -17.10 -7.51
N ASP A 142 -16.78 -17.84 -7.89
CA ASP A 142 -17.06 -18.07 -9.30
C ASP A 142 -17.40 -16.78 -10.06
N ALA A 143 -17.14 -16.76 -11.38
CA ALA A 143 -17.37 -15.59 -12.20
C ALA A 143 -18.84 -15.16 -12.30
N THR A 144 -19.78 -16.09 -12.15
CA THR A 144 -21.23 -15.84 -12.17
C THR A 144 -21.66 -15.08 -10.91
N ASP A 145 -21.23 -15.53 -9.73
CA ASP A 145 -21.45 -14.86 -8.46
C ASP A 145 -20.78 -13.46 -8.46
N ARG A 146 -19.54 -13.35 -8.97
CA ARG A 146 -18.86 -12.04 -9.12
C ARG A 146 -19.64 -11.09 -10.04
N ALA A 147 -20.16 -11.57 -11.16
CA ALA A 147 -20.99 -10.79 -12.07
C ALA A 147 -22.33 -10.36 -11.42
N ALA A 148 -22.96 -11.25 -10.66
CA ALA A 148 -24.20 -10.94 -9.94
C ALA A 148 -23.97 -9.87 -8.85
N ILE A 149 -22.87 -9.99 -8.08
CA ILE A 149 -22.45 -9.00 -7.09
C ILE A 149 -22.24 -7.62 -7.73
N ALA A 150 -21.48 -7.56 -8.83
CA ALA A 150 -21.24 -6.32 -9.56
C ALA A 150 -22.54 -5.70 -10.10
N GLY A 151 -23.44 -6.52 -10.65
CA GLY A 151 -24.75 -6.08 -11.14
C GLY A 151 -25.63 -5.48 -10.05
N MET A 152 -25.69 -6.11 -8.86
CA MET A 152 -26.42 -5.57 -7.72
C MET A 152 -25.84 -4.24 -7.25
N TRP A 153 -24.52 -4.14 -7.20
CA TRP A 153 -23.84 -2.91 -6.80
C TRP A 153 -24.14 -1.76 -7.76
N LEU A 154 -24.04 -2.00 -9.09
CA LEU A 154 -24.36 -1.00 -10.11
C LEU A 154 -25.81 -0.53 -10.00
N SER A 155 -26.76 -1.46 -9.82
CA SER A 155 -28.18 -1.14 -9.64
C SER A 155 -28.47 -0.20 -8.45
N TYR A 156 -27.71 -0.37 -7.37
CA TYR A 156 -27.93 0.36 -6.12
C TYR A 156 -27.15 1.68 -6.04
N PHE A 157 -25.87 1.68 -6.44
CA PHE A 157 -24.95 2.81 -6.25
C PHE A 157 -24.65 3.62 -7.52
N ASN A 158 -24.89 3.08 -8.72
CA ASN A 158 -24.62 3.77 -9.99
C ASN A 158 -25.92 4.31 -10.61
N ARG A 159 -26.60 5.19 -9.87
CA ARG A 159 -27.78 5.94 -10.33
C ARG A 159 -27.47 7.40 -10.57
#